data_AF-A0A0Z8TDP4-F1
#
_entry.id   AF-A0A0Z8TDP4-F1
#
_cell.length_a   1.000
_cell.length_b   1.000
_cell.length_c   1.000
_cell.angle_alpha   90.00
_cell.angle_beta   90.00
_cell.angle_gamma   90.00
#
_symmetry.space_group_name_H-M   'P 1'
#
loop_
_entity.id
_entity.type
_entity.pdbx_description
1 polymer ?
#
loop_
_entity_poly.entity_id
_entity_poly.type
_entity_poly.pdbx_seq_one_letter_code
_entity_poly.pdbx_strand_id
1 'polypeptide(L)'
;MFESIIFLKIVAFLFIFLTLAISIIAVKFFRLQNRGWNFADIAFPLYAIEFYLISDKAYYNSLLPQLVLALSLLAIGLCGFFLLKKKNFLYRRFFKVFWRASFILTFLMYLALVIAVFALKS
;
A
#
# COMPACT_ATOMS: atom_id res chain seq x y z
N MET A 1 -6.37 18.31 -21.70
CA MET A 1 -6.64 16.88 -21.43
C MET A 1 -5.38 16.01 -21.56
N PHE A 2 -4.49 16.25 -22.53
CA PHE A 2 -3.20 15.54 -22.62
C PHE A 2 -2.21 15.89 -21.49
N GLU A 3 -2.13 17.17 -21.10
CA GLU A 3 -1.21 17.60 -20.04
C GLU A 3 -1.49 16.92 -18.68
N SER A 4 -2.75 16.60 -18.39
CA SER A 4 -3.11 15.93 -17.14
C SER A 4 -2.65 14.48 -17.07
N ILE A 5 -2.55 13.78 -18.22
CA ILE A 5 -2.13 12.36 -18.24
C ILE A 5 -0.61 12.25 -18.04
N ILE A 6 0.17 13.11 -18.70
CA ILE A 6 1.63 13.16 -18.51
C ILE A 6 1.97 13.57 -17.07
N PHE A 7 1.28 14.59 -16.54
CA PHE A 7 1.42 14.99 -15.15
C PHE A 7 1.11 13.83 -14.19
N LEU A 8 0.01 13.10 -14.41
CA LEU A 8 -0.38 11.97 -13.57
C LEU A 8 0.63 10.82 -13.63
N LYS A 9 1.23 10.53 -14.80
CA LYS A 9 2.32 9.56 -14.93
C LYS A 9 3.55 9.96 -14.10
N ILE A 10 3.95 11.24 -14.16
CA ILE A 10 5.08 11.78 -13.39
C ILE A 10 4.80 11.68 -11.89
N VAL A 11 3.63 12.13 -11.44
CA VAL A 11 3.22 12.10 -10.03
C VAL A 11 3.18 10.66 -9.51
N ALA A 12 2.56 9.74 -10.25
CA ALA A 12 2.47 8.33 -9.87
C ALA A 12 3.85 7.69 -9.69
N PHE A 13 4.78 7.99 -10.60
CA PHE A 13 6.16 7.53 -10.50
C PHE A 13 6.91 8.15 -9.31
N LEU A 14 6.76 9.46 -9.09
CA LEU A 14 7.44 10.18 -8.01
C LEU A 14 7.03 9.66 -6.63
N PHE A 15 5.74 9.35 -6.44
CA PHE A 15 5.20 8.82 -5.19
C PHE A 15 5.83 7.48 -4.77
N ILE A 16 6.31 6.64 -5.69
CA ILE A 16 7.04 5.42 -5.32
C ILE A 16 8.22 5.72 -4.37
N PHE A 17 8.96 6.80 -4.64
CA PHE A 17 10.13 7.16 -3.83
C PHE A 17 9.78 8.13 -2.71
N LEU A 18 8.90 9.10 -3.01
CA LEU A 18 8.53 10.14 -2.07
C LEU A 18 7.83 9.54 -0.84
N THR A 19 6.93 8.59 -1.03
CA THR A 19 6.15 7.97 0.05
C THR A 19 7.03 7.13 0.95
N LEU A 20 8.02 6.43 0.39
CA LEU A 20 9.05 5.73 1.17
C LEU A 20 9.90 6.73 1.97
N ALA A 21 10.38 7.80 1.33
CA ALA A 21 11.19 8.82 1.97
C ALA A 21 10.45 9.48 3.14
N ILE A 22 9.21 9.94 2.91
CA ILE A 22 8.34 10.54 3.95
C ILE A 22 8.12 9.55 5.08
N SER A 23 7.82 8.27 4.79
CA SER A 23 7.60 7.26 5.82
C SER A 23 8.85 7.01 6.68
N ILE A 24 10.04 7.00 6.08
CA ILE A 24 11.31 6.84 6.79
C ILE A 24 11.59 8.07 7.66
N ILE A 25 11.43 9.28 7.10
CA ILE A 25 11.65 10.54 7.81
C ILE A 25 10.68 10.64 8.99
N ALA A 26 9.40 10.35 8.79
CA ALA A 26 8.38 10.37 9.83
C ALA A 26 8.73 9.42 10.99
N VAL A 27 9.13 8.17 10.69
CA VAL A 27 9.53 7.22 11.75
C VAL A 27 10.74 7.73 12.54
N LYS A 28 11.74 8.28 11.86
CA LYS A 28 12.94 8.83 12.52
C LYS A 28 12.61 10.07 13.36
N PHE A 29 11.83 11.01 12.80
CA PHE A 29 11.50 12.28 13.43
C PHE A 29 10.70 12.08 14.72
N PHE A 30 9.67 11.25 14.67
CA PHE A 30 8.83 10.97 15.84
C PHE A 30 9.38 9.85 16.74
N ARG A 31 10.57 9.30 16.43
CA ARG A 31 11.19 8.17 17.16
C ARG A 31 10.26 6.95 17.32
N LEU A 32 9.41 6.70 16.32
CA LEU A 32 8.42 5.60 16.34
C LEU A 32 9.07 4.21 16.41
N GLN A 33 10.34 4.13 16.03
CA GLN A 33 11.17 2.92 16.13
C GLN A 33 11.30 2.43 17.58
N ASN A 34 11.37 3.33 18.57
CA ASN A 34 11.43 2.96 20.00
C ASN A 34 10.11 2.36 20.51
N ARG A 35 8.99 2.58 19.79
CA ARG A 35 7.67 2.04 20.12
C ARG A 35 7.34 0.76 19.35
N GLY A 36 8.28 0.25 18.55
CA GLY A 36 8.12 -0.94 17.73
C GLY A 36 7.32 -0.74 16.43
N TRP A 37 7.14 0.52 16.01
CA TRP A 37 6.57 0.90 14.71
C TRP A 37 7.72 1.08 13.71
N ASN A 38 7.60 0.52 12.50
CA ASN A 38 8.58 0.75 11.43
C ASN A 38 7.94 1.53 10.28
N PHE A 39 8.77 1.95 9.33
CA PHE A 39 8.36 2.75 8.17
C PHE A 39 7.19 2.11 7.41
N ALA A 40 7.16 0.79 7.28
CA ALA A 40 6.08 0.05 6.62
C ALA A 40 4.70 0.30 7.25
N ASP A 41 4.64 0.62 8.55
CA ASP A 41 3.36 0.89 9.22
C ASP A 41 2.76 2.24 8.81
N ILE A 42 3.61 3.20 8.44
CA ILE A 42 3.23 4.53 7.94
C ILE A 42 3.05 4.50 6.43
N ALA A 43 3.92 3.76 5.73
CA ALA A 43 3.89 3.68 4.28
C ALA A 43 2.63 2.96 3.77
N PHE A 44 2.14 1.93 4.47
CA PHE A 44 0.91 1.22 4.10
C PHE A 44 -0.30 2.17 3.90
N PRO A 45 -0.73 2.96 4.90
CA PRO A 45 -1.88 3.83 4.74
C PRO A 45 -1.63 4.95 3.72
N LEU A 46 -0.40 5.46 3.61
CA LEU A 46 -0.07 6.48 2.61
C LEU A 46 -0.22 5.91 1.18
N TYR A 47 0.33 4.73 0.92
CA TYR A 47 0.19 4.06 -0.38
C TYR A 47 -1.26 3.72 -0.70
N ALA A 48 -2.08 3.35 0.28
CA ALA A 48 -3.50 3.08 0.06
C ALA A 48 -4.25 4.35 -0.38
N ILE A 49 -3.95 5.50 0.23
CA ILE A 49 -4.54 6.80 -0.16
C ILE A 49 -4.07 7.20 -1.56
N GLU A 50 -2.77 7.10 -1.84
CA GLU A 50 -2.20 7.42 -3.15
C GLU A 50 -2.76 6.53 -4.26
N PHE A 51 -2.94 5.24 -3.98
CA PHE A 51 -3.57 4.29 -4.88
C PHE A 51 -5.00 4.72 -5.23
N TYR A 52 -5.79 5.13 -4.23
CA TYR A 52 -7.13 5.64 -4.46
C TYR A 52 -7.09 6.88 -5.36
N LEU A 53 -6.31 7.90 -4.99
CA LEU A 53 -6.22 9.18 -5.72
C LEU A 53 -5.79 9.00 -7.17
N ILE A 54 -4.78 8.16 -7.44
CA ILE A 54 -4.28 7.94 -8.79
C ILE A 54 -5.27 7.10 -9.60
N SER A 55 -5.86 6.05 -9.00
CA SER A 55 -6.83 5.22 -9.72
C SER A 55 -8.10 5.99 -10.11
N ASP A 56 -8.60 6.86 -9.22
CA ASP A 56 -9.78 7.70 -9.46
C ASP A 56 -9.56 8.72 -10.57
N LYS A 57 -8.32 9.22 -10.70
CA LYS A 57 -7.93 10.17 -11.75
C LYS A 57 -7.57 9.51 -13.08
N ALA A 58 -7.10 8.26 -13.05
CA ALA A 58 -6.65 7.54 -14.24
C ALA A 58 -7.76 6.72 -14.92
N TYR A 59 -8.74 6.23 -14.16
CA TYR A 59 -9.80 5.35 -14.64
C TYR A 59 -11.18 5.92 -14.31
N TYR A 60 -12.21 5.56 -15.09
CA TYR A 60 -13.60 5.96 -14.83
C TYR A 60 -14.14 5.44 -13.50
N ASN A 61 -13.64 4.29 -13.04
CA ASN A 61 -13.97 3.72 -11.74
C ASN A 61 -12.67 3.54 -10.95
N SER A 62 -12.68 3.96 -9.69
CA SER A 62 -11.55 3.73 -8.80
C SER A 62 -11.26 2.24 -8.64
N LEU A 63 -9.98 1.87 -8.60
CA LEU A 63 -9.52 0.51 -8.40
C LEU A 63 -9.44 0.11 -6.92
N LEU A 64 -9.96 0.95 -6.02
CA LEU A 64 -10.01 0.72 -4.57
C LEU A 64 -10.66 -0.64 -4.23
N PRO A 65 -11.77 -1.07 -4.87
CA PRO A 65 -12.36 -2.39 -4.59
C PRO A 65 -11.37 -3.53 -4.82
N GLN A 66 -10.53 -3.47 -5.85
CA GLN A 66 -9.51 -4.48 -6.13
C GLN A 66 -8.44 -4.51 -5.03
N LEU A 67 -8.05 -3.36 -4.49
CA LEU A 67 -7.12 -3.27 -3.36
C LEU A 67 -7.72 -3.90 -2.10
N VAL A 68 -8.98 -3.60 -1.81
CA VAL A 68 -9.70 -4.16 -0.65
C VAL A 68 -9.86 -5.67 -0.78
N LEU A 69 -10.20 -6.16 -1.97
CA LEU A 69 -10.27 -7.60 -2.24
C LEU A 69 -8.92 -8.29 -2.01
N ALA A 70 -7.82 -7.70 -2.52
CA ALA A 70 -6.48 -8.25 -2.32
C ALA A 70 -6.10 -8.29 -0.83
N LEU A 71 -6.36 -7.22 -0.08
CA LEU A 71 -6.12 -7.16 1.37
C LEU A 71 -6.99 -8.16 2.15
N SER A 72 -8.24 -8.37 1.72
CA SER A 72 -9.16 -9.34 2.33
C SER A 72 -8.66 -10.77 2.13
N LEU A 73 -8.21 -11.11 0.92
CA LEU A 73 -7.59 -12.41 0.63
C LEU A 73 -6.33 -12.64 1.47
N LEU A 74 -5.49 -11.61 1.61
CA LEU A 74 -4.31 -11.66 2.48
C LEU A 74 -4.70 -11.89 3.94
N ALA A 75 -5.75 -11.22 4.43
CA ALA A 75 -6.26 -11.42 5.79
C ALA A 75 -6.73 -12.87 6.01
N ILE A 76 -7.52 -13.43 5.08
CA ILE A 76 -8.02 -14.80 5.14
C ILE A 76 -6.84 -15.80 5.12
N GLY A 77 -5.88 -15.60 4.21
CA GLY A 77 -4.69 -16.45 4.11
C GLY A 77 -3.85 -16.44 5.39
N LEU A 78 -3.64 -15.26 6.00
CA LEU A 78 -2.94 -15.15 7.28
C LEU A 78 -3.74 -15.78 8.43
N CYS A 79 -5.06 -15.59 8.48
CA CYS A 79 -5.91 -16.23 9.48
C CYS A 79 -5.77 -17.76 9.41
N GLY A 80 -5.88 -18.34 8.22
CA GLY A 80 -5.68 -19.78 7.99
C GLY A 80 -4.28 -20.24 8.42
N PHE A 81 -3.23 -19.49 8.06
CA PHE A 81 -1.86 -19.81 8.44
C PHE A 81 -1.68 -19.85 9.97
N PHE A 82 -2.16 -18.84 10.69
CA PHE A 82 -2.04 -18.78 12.15
C PHE A 82 -2.85 -19.88 12.84
N LEU A 83 -4.06 -20.17 12.36
CA LEU A 83 -4.93 -21.18 12.94
C LEU A 83 -4.37 -22.59 12.74
N LEU A 84 -3.93 -22.92 11.53
CA LEU A 84 -3.48 -24.27 11.16
C LEU A 84 -2.06 -24.58 11.64
N LYS A 85 -1.13 -23.62 11.56
CA LYS A 85 0.29 -23.86 11.84
C LYS A 85 0.73 -23.47 13.25
N LYS A 86 0.19 -22.38 13.81
CA LYS A 86 0.65 -21.85 15.10
C LYS A 86 -0.19 -22.33 16.29
N LYS A 87 -1.45 -22.77 16.06
CA LYS A 87 -2.46 -23.17 17.07
C LYS A 87 -2.73 -22.16 18.20
N ASN A 88 -2.04 -21.01 18.18
CA ASN A 88 -2.16 -19.91 19.12
C ASN A 88 -2.45 -18.65 18.31
N PHE A 89 -3.71 -18.20 18.36
CA PHE A 89 -4.16 -17.00 17.68
C PHE A 89 -4.12 -15.82 18.65
N LEU A 90 -3.07 -15.00 18.54
CA LEU A 90 -2.93 -13.81 19.36
C LEU A 90 -3.16 -12.58 18.47
N TYR A 91 -4.27 -11.87 18.71
CA TYR A 91 -4.75 -10.78 17.86
C TYR A 91 -3.66 -9.72 17.58
N ARG A 92 -2.92 -9.32 18.63
CA ARG A 92 -1.82 -8.36 18.52
C ARG A 92 -0.71 -8.82 17.57
N ARG A 93 -0.41 -10.12 17.55
CA ARG A 93 0.61 -10.71 16.67
C ARG A 93 0.09 -10.84 15.24
N PHE A 94 -1.16 -11.26 15.07
CA PHE A 94 -1.82 -11.29 13.77
C PHE A 94 -1.81 -9.91 13.13
N PHE A 95 -2.31 -8.89 13.84
CA PHE A 95 -2.39 -7.52 13.31
C PHE A 95 -1.01 -6.99 12.93
N LYS A 96 0.03 -7.23 13.74
CA LYS A 96 1.40 -6.82 13.40
C LYS A 96 1.90 -7.48 12.12
N VAL A 97 1.63 -8.77 11.90
CA VAL A 97 2.03 -9.47 10.67
C VAL A 97 1.19 -9.02 9.48
N PHE A 98 -0.14 -8.92 9.66
CA PHE A 98 -1.07 -8.43 8.67
C PHE A 98 -0.66 -7.04 8.18
N TRP A 99 -0.34 -6.11 9.08
CA TRP A 99 0.03 -4.75 8.73
C TRP A 99 1.32 -4.69 7.88
N ARG A 100 2.33 -5.50 8.25
CA ARG A 100 3.60 -5.60 7.50
C ARG A 100 3.43 -6.25 6.14
N ALA A 101 2.63 -7.31 6.06
CA ALA A 101 2.36 -8.00 4.81
C ALA A 101 1.47 -7.16 3.88
N SER A 102 0.51 -6.43 4.46
CA SER A 102 -0.36 -5.50 3.75
C SER A 102 0.45 -4.38 3.11
N PHE A 103 1.46 -3.82 3.79
CA PHE A 103 2.39 -2.86 3.19
C PHE A 103 3.01 -3.41 1.89
N ILE A 104 3.55 -4.63 1.92
CA ILE A 104 4.19 -5.26 0.75
C ILE A 104 3.16 -5.43 -0.36
N LEU A 105 1.97 -5.94 -0.05
CA LEU A 105 0.91 -6.13 -1.02
C LEU A 105 0.44 -4.80 -1.63
N THR A 106 0.19 -3.77 -0.83
CA THR A 106 -0.20 -2.44 -1.32
C THR A 106 0.88 -1.81 -2.18
N PHE A 107 2.16 -1.99 -1.82
CA PHE A 107 3.27 -1.49 -2.61
C PHE A 107 3.33 -2.19 -3.98
N LEU A 108 3.17 -3.51 -4.03
CA LEU A 108 3.11 -4.26 -5.28
C LEU A 108 1.90 -3.87 -6.15
N MET A 109 0.73 -3.72 -5.53
CA MET A 109 -0.48 -3.24 -6.21
C MET A 109 -0.30 -1.82 -6.76
N TYR A 110 0.35 -0.95 -6.00
CA TYR A 110 0.68 0.40 -6.44
C TYR A 110 1.66 0.40 -7.62
N LEU A 111 2.70 -0.44 -7.60
CA LEU A 111 3.59 -0.62 -8.75
C LEU A 111 2.83 -1.09 -9.99
N ALA A 112 1.92 -2.06 -9.83
CA ALA A 112 1.06 -2.51 -10.92
C ALA A 112 0.16 -1.39 -11.45
N LEU A 113 -0.39 -0.54 -10.57
CA LEU A 113 -1.15 0.65 -10.94
C LEU A 113 -0.29 1.63 -11.75
N VAL A 114 0.94 1.91 -11.30
CA VAL A 114 1.85 2.79 -12.05
C VAL A 114 2.11 2.22 -13.45
N ILE A 115 2.45 0.94 -13.57
CA ILE A 115 2.65 0.29 -14.88
C ILE A 115 1.39 0.42 -15.75
N ALA A 116 0.21 0.18 -15.19
CA ALA A 116 -1.06 0.27 -15.90
C ALA A 116 -1.36 1.70 -16.36
N VAL A 117 -1.06 2.70 -15.52
CA VAL A 117 -1.17 4.13 -15.85
C VAL A 117 -0.22 4.50 -16.98
N PHE A 118 1.02 3.99 -16.99
CA PHE A 118 1.96 4.23 -18.08
C PHE A 118 1.51 3.57 -19.39
N ALA A 119 0.89 2.39 -19.30
CA ALA A 119 0.32 1.65 -20.43
C ALA A 119 -0.95 2.29 -21.02
N LEU A 120 -1.62 3.21 -20.30
CA LEU A 120 -2.71 4.00 -20.88
C LEU A 120 -2.19 4.78 -22.08
N LYS A 121 -2.81 4.52 -23.23
CA LYS A 121 -2.51 5.19 -24.49
C LYS A 121 -2.80 6.68 -24.30
N SER A 122 -1.77 7.50 -24.50
CA SER A 122 -1.90 8.94 -24.48
C SER A 122 -2.71 9.40 -25.68
#